data_AF-A0A5K1FXF7-F1
#
_entry.id   AF-A0A5K1FXF7-F1
#
_cell.length_a   1.000
_cell.length_b   1.000
_cell.length_c   1.000
_cell.angle_alpha   90.00
_cell.angle_beta   90.00
_cell.angle_gamma   90.00
#
_symmetry.space_group_name_H-M   'P 1'
#
loop_
_entity.id
_entity.type
_entity.pdbx_description
1 polymer ?
#
loop_
_entity_poly.entity_id
_entity_poly.type
_entity_poly.pdbx_seq_one_letter_code
_entity_poly.pdbx_strand_id
1 'polypeptide(L)'
;AIGFEARALYNAGQATGLTFWAPNINIFRDPRWGRGQETPGEDPLTSSRYAAAYVRGLQGAPLQGNGRLGPLRASACCKHFTAYDLDNWKGTTRYVFNAI
;
A
#
# COMPACT_ATOMS: atom_id res chain seq x y z
N ALA A 1 -2.63 -13.70 -4.51
CA ALA A 1 -3.19 -14.23 -3.26
C ALA A 1 -4.16 -13.22 -2.64
N ILE A 2 -3.66 -12.15 -2.00
CA ILE A 2 -4.45 -11.16 -1.23
C ILE A 2 -5.77 -10.72 -1.89
N GLY A 3 -5.75 -10.24 -3.14
CA GLY A 3 -6.99 -9.78 -3.79
C GLY A 3 -8.05 -10.87 -3.99
N PHE A 4 -7.65 -12.13 -4.16
CA PHE A 4 -8.59 -13.25 -4.25
C PHE A 4 -9.18 -13.59 -2.88
N GLU A 5 -8.35 -13.62 -1.84
CA GLU A 5 -8.79 -13.85 -0.46
C GLU A 5 -9.76 -12.74 -0.01
N ALA A 6 -9.44 -11.48 -0.29
CA ALA A 6 -10.30 -10.34 -0.05
C ALA A 6 -11.70 -10.53 -0.66
N ARG A 7 -11.74 -10.96 -1.94
CA ARG A 7 -13.00 -11.22 -2.64
C ARG A 7 -13.75 -12.41 -2.04
N ALA A 8 -13.04 -13.47 -1.68
CA ALA A 8 -13.65 -14.64 -1.06
C ALA A 8 -14.29 -14.31 0.31
N LEU A 9 -13.57 -13.58 1.17
CA LEU A 9 -14.07 -13.16 2.48
C LEU A 9 -15.28 -12.22 2.38
N TYR A 10 -15.25 -11.28 1.43
CA TYR A 10 -16.39 -10.41 1.13
C TYR A 10 -17.62 -11.23 0.69
N ASN A 11 -17.45 -12.16 -0.26
CA ASN A 11 -18.53 -13.01 -0.75
C ASN A 11 -19.08 -13.94 0.34
N ALA A 12 -18.25 -14.35 1.31
CA ALA A 12 -18.66 -15.13 2.48
C ALA A 12 -19.36 -14.29 3.57
N GLY A 13 -19.54 -12.98 3.36
CA GLY A 13 -20.16 -12.09 4.34
C GLY A 13 -19.30 -11.76 5.56
N GLN A 14 -18.01 -12.10 5.55
CA GLN A 14 -17.08 -11.83 6.66
C GLN A 14 -16.43 -10.45 6.58
N ALA A 15 -16.57 -9.77 5.45
CA ALA A 15 -16.11 -8.39 5.25
C ALA A 15 -17.21 -7.57 4.60
N THR A 16 -17.31 -6.29 4.99
CA THR A 16 -18.31 -5.35 4.47
C THR A 16 -17.80 -4.51 3.30
N GLY A 17 -16.50 -4.61 2.96
CA GLY A 17 -15.88 -3.80 1.93
C GLY A 17 -14.66 -4.47 1.28
N LEU A 18 -14.19 -3.82 0.22
CA LEU A 18 -13.09 -4.31 -0.63
C LEU A 18 -12.00 -3.25 -0.82
N THR A 19 -11.93 -2.28 0.07
CA THR A 19 -10.92 -1.21 0.05
C THR A 19 -9.84 -1.51 1.07
N PHE A 20 -8.60 -1.54 0.62
CA PHE A 20 -7.45 -1.88 1.46
C PHE A 20 -6.54 -0.66 1.60
N TRP A 21 -6.16 -0.33 2.83
CA TRP A 21 -5.12 0.66 3.12
C TRP A 21 -3.73 0.04 2.94
N ALA A 22 -3.45 -0.38 1.72
CA ALA A 22 -2.20 -1.00 1.29
C ALA A 22 -1.96 -0.71 -0.20
N PRO A 23 -0.69 -0.67 -0.66
CA PRO A 23 0.54 -0.92 0.09
C PRO A 23 1.08 0.30 0.86
N ASN A 24 1.93 0.04 1.88
CA ASN A 24 2.83 1.06 2.43
C ASN A 24 4.04 1.21 1.49
N ILE A 25 4.20 2.41 0.93
CA ILE A 25 5.19 2.72 -0.12
C ILE A 25 6.11 3.88 0.29
N ASN A 26 6.12 4.23 1.58
CA ASN A 26 7.11 5.16 2.10
C ASN A 26 8.51 4.56 1.98
N ILE A 27 9.51 5.43 1.93
CA ILE A 27 10.91 5.04 1.86
C ILE A 27 11.42 4.80 3.27
N PHE A 28 12.07 3.66 3.52
CA PHE A 28 12.69 3.36 4.81
C PHE A 28 14.00 4.16 5.00
N ARG A 29 13.89 5.48 5.05
CA ARG A 29 15.03 6.41 5.08
C ARG A 29 15.81 6.35 6.40
N ASP A 30 15.11 6.25 7.53
CA ASP A 30 15.72 6.18 8.85
C ASP A 30 15.54 4.76 9.41
N PRO A 31 16.62 3.99 9.64
CA PRO A 31 16.53 2.59 10.10
C PRO A 31 15.86 2.43 11.47
N ARG A 32 15.66 3.53 12.22
CA ARG A 32 14.97 3.53 13.52
C ARG A 32 13.46 3.66 13.38
N TRP A 33 12.93 3.92 12.18
CA TRP A 33 11.50 4.07 11.97
C TRP A 33 10.76 2.76 12.27
N GLY A 34 9.88 2.80 13.28
CA GLY A 34 9.17 1.61 13.78
C GLY A 34 8.25 0.92 12.77
N ARG A 35 7.94 1.58 11.64
CA ARG A 35 7.12 1.03 10.55
C ARG A 35 7.91 0.77 9.27
N GLY A 36 9.24 0.89 9.30
CA GLY A 36 10.09 0.54 8.15
C GLY A 36 9.92 -0.90 7.67
N GLN A 37 9.64 -1.82 8.60
CA GLN A 37 9.31 -3.23 8.33
C GLN A 37 8.08 -3.43 7.42
N GLU A 38 7.22 -2.43 7.27
CA GLU A 38 6.04 -2.50 6.39
C GLU A 38 6.36 -2.13 4.92
N THR A 39 7.56 -1.61 4.66
CA THR A 39 7.95 -1.01 3.38
C THR A 39 8.87 -1.93 2.58
N PRO A 40 8.96 -1.74 1.25
CA PRO A 40 9.89 -2.50 0.41
C PRO A 40 11.36 -2.04 0.52
N GLY A 41 11.72 -1.20 1.52
CA GLY A 41 13.09 -0.79 1.81
C GLY A 41 13.37 0.70 1.59
N GLU A 42 14.65 1.05 1.50
CA GLU A 42 15.14 2.44 1.41
C GLU A 42 15.27 2.98 -0.02
N ASP A 43 15.12 2.12 -1.05
CA ASP A 43 15.32 2.50 -2.44
C ASP A 43 13.99 2.90 -3.14
N PRO A 44 13.87 4.13 -3.68
CA PRO A 44 12.67 4.57 -4.40
C PRO A 44 12.34 3.75 -5.65
N LEU A 45 13.35 3.27 -6.38
CA LEU A 45 13.12 2.49 -7.59
C LEU A 45 12.49 1.13 -7.26
N THR A 46 13.04 0.44 -6.27
CA THR A 46 12.50 -0.82 -5.72
C THR A 46 11.10 -0.60 -5.16
N SER A 47 10.89 0.48 -4.41
CA SER A 47 9.58 0.84 -3.87
C SER A 47 8.53 1.06 -4.96
N SER A 48 8.89 1.77 -6.05
CA SER A 48 8.00 2.01 -7.18
C SER A 48 7.58 0.72 -7.90
N ARG A 49 8.53 -0.21 -8.09
CA ARG A 49 8.29 -1.51 -8.73
C ARG A 49 7.40 -2.40 -7.86
N TYR A 50 7.67 -2.44 -6.55
CA TYR A 50 6.85 -3.13 -5.57
C TYR A 50 5.41 -2.59 -5.58
N ALA A 51 5.23 -1.27 -5.49
CA ALA A 51 3.92 -0.63 -5.47
C ALA A 51 3.12 -0.98 -6.72
N ALA A 52 3.73 -0.87 -7.90
CA ALA A 52 3.08 -1.18 -9.17
C ALA A 52 2.66 -2.65 -9.27
N ALA A 53 3.50 -3.59 -8.81
CA ALA A 53 3.17 -5.01 -8.78
C ALA A 53 2.05 -5.32 -7.77
N TYR A 54 2.13 -4.76 -6.56
CA TYR A 54 1.13 -4.96 -5.50
C TYR A 54 -0.25 -4.46 -5.94
N VAL A 55 -0.34 -3.23 -6.47
CA VAL A 55 -1.59 -2.63 -6.93
C VAL A 55 -2.22 -3.46 -8.05
N ARG A 56 -1.43 -3.89 -9.06
CA ARG A 56 -1.94 -4.77 -10.13
C ARG A 56 -2.45 -6.11 -9.60
N GLY A 57 -1.74 -6.71 -8.65
CA GLY A 57 -2.14 -7.99 -8.04
C GLY A 57 -3.42 -7.90 -7.22
N LEU A 58 -3.57 -6.82 -6.43
CA LEU A 58 -4.73 -6.57 -5.57
C LEU A 58 -5.97 -6.19 -6.38
N GLN A 59 -5.83 -5.23 -7.29
CA GLN A 59 -6.96 -4.72 -8.07
C GLN A 59 -7.43 -5.66 -9.18
N GLY A 60 -6.59 -6.63 -9.54
CA GLY A 60 -6.80 -7.48 -10.70
C GLY A 60 -6.14 -6.86 -11.93
N ALA A 61 -5.56 -7.71 -12.78
CA ALA A 61 -5.05 -7.30 -14.08
C ALA A 61 -6.23 -6.93 -15.00
N PRO A 62 -6.02 -6.05 -16.00
CA PRO A 62 -6.96 -5.89 -17.10
C PRO A 62 -7.20 -7.27 -17.73
N LEU A 63 -8.38 -7.84 -17.51
CA LEU A 63 -8.84 -8.98 -18.28
C LEU A 63 -9.21 -8.42 -19.65
N GLN A 64 -8.48 -8.83 -20.68
CA GLN A 64 -8.69 -8.59 -22.12
C GLN A 64 -7.72 -7.55 -22.71
N GLY A 65 -6.86 -8.02 -23.61
CA GLY A 65 -5.92 -7.23 -24.41
C GLY A 65 -6.57 -6.26 -25.41
N ASN A 66 -7.79 -5.77 -25.12
CA ASN A 66 -8.52 -4.76 -25.88
C ASN A 66 -8.60 -3.40 -25.15
N GLY A 67 -7.87 -3.24 -24.04
CA GLY A 67 -7.83 -1.99 -23.27
C GLY A 67 -9.02 -1.75 -22.34
N ARG A 68 -9.98 -2.68 -22.24
CA ARG A 68 -11.04 -2.61 -21.23
C ARG A 68 -10.56 -3.16 -19.90
N LEU A 69 -10.72 -2.36 -18.86
CA LEU A 69 -10.54 -2.82 -17.49
C LEU A 69 -11.72 -3.72 -17.12
N GLY A 70 -11.44 -4.97 -16.75
CA GLY A 70 -12.41 -5.82 -16.06
C GLY A 70 -12.83 -5.20 -14.71
N PRO A 71 -13.83 -5.78 -14.04
CA PRO A 71 -14.25 -5.30 -12.73
C PRO A 71 -13.09 -5.35 -11.72
N LEU A 72 -12.98 -4.30 -10.89
CA LEU A 72 -11.99 -4.26 -9.81
C LEU A 72 -12.20 -5.43 -8.84
N ARG A 73 -11.14 -6.19 -8.61
CA ARG A 73 -11.17 -7.29 -7.62
C ARG A 73 -11.24 -6.76 -6.20
N ALA A 74 -10.41 -5.78 -5.87
CA ALA A 74 -10.40 -4.98 -4.65
C ALA A 74 -9.77 -3.60 -4.95
N SER A 75 -9.94 -2.59 -4.10
CA SER A 75 -9.33 -1.27 -4.26
C SER A 75 -8.06 -1.17 -3.41
N ALA A 76 -6.96 -0.73 -4.03
CA ALA A 76 -5.70 -0.42 -3.36
C ALA A 76 -5.66 1.05 -2.93
N CYS A 77 -4.90 1.35 -1.88
CA CYS A 77 -4.66 2.71 -1.41
C CYS A 77 -3.18 2.83 -1.01
N CYS A 78 -2.38 3.39 -1.93
CA CYS A 78 -0.98 3.70 -1.68
C CYS A 78 -0.88 4.71 -0.54
N LYS A 79 -0.03 4.42 0.45
CA LYS A 79 0.15 5.26 1.63
C LYS A 79 1.62 5.33 2.06
N HIS A 80 2.04 6.33 2.81
CA HIS A 80 1.30 7.48 3.32
C HIS A 80 1.84 8.72 2.59
N PHE A 81 1.07 9.24 1.64
CA PHE A 81 1.51 10.34 0.78
C PHE A 81 1.49 11.66 1.56
N THR A 82 2.61 12.32 1.84
CA THR A 82 4.01 11.97 1.51
C THR A 82 4.94 12.20 2.70
N ALA A 83 6.23 11.87 2.55
CA ALA A 83 7.31 12.17 3.50
C ALA A 83 7.08 11.67 4.95
N TYR A 84 6.29 10.60 5.10
CA TYR A 84 6.03 9.97 6.39
C TYR A 84 6.97 8.77 6.59
N ASP A 85 8.04 8.98 7.37
CA ASP A 85 9.04 7.97 7.72
C ASP A 85 9.51 8.06 9.19
N LEU A 86 8.67 8.66 10.05
CA LEU A 86 8.95 8.87 11.47
C LEU A 86 7.65 8.74 12.29
N ASP A 87 7.70 7.98 13.39
CA ASP A 87 6.57 7.85 14.32
C ASP A 87 6.71 8.76 15.54
N ASN A 88 7.80 8.58 16.29
CA ASN A 88 8.14 9.39 17.45
C ASN A 88 9.66 9.33 17.69
N TRP A 89 10.34 10.46 17.56
CA TRP A 89 11.77 10.55 17.79
C TRP A 89 12.15 11.93 18.34
N LYS A 90 12.94 11.94 19.42
CA LYS A 90 13.41 13.16 20.11
C LYS A 90 12.30 14.16 20.44
N GLY A 91 11.14 13.67 20.86
CA GLY A 91 10.00 14.52 21.24
C GLY A 91 9.13 14.99 20.06
N THR A 92 9.53 14.74 18.81
CA THR A 92 8.71 15.01 17.64
C THR A 92 7.88 13.78 17.30
N THR A 93 6.55 13.94 17.23
CA THR A 93 5.63 12.88 16.83
C THR A 93 5.15 13.07 15.41
N ARG A 94 4.75 11.98 14.75
CA ARG A 94 4.19 11.98 13.40
C ARG A 94 3.02 12.92 13.15
N TYR A 95 2.27 13.25 14.21
CA TYR A 95 1.09 14.11 14.11
C TYR A 95 1.44 15.59 13.97
N VAL A 96 2.68 15.96 14.33
CA VAL A 96 3.15 17.36 14.37
C VAL A 96 4.46 17.54 13.61
N PHE A 97 4.97 16.50 12.95
CA PHE A 97 6.20 16.57 12.18
C PHE A 97 6.02 17.53 11.00
N ASN A 98 6.90 18.53 10.92
CA ASN A 98 7.01 19.41 9.77
C ASN A 98 8.22 18.96 8.93
N ALA A 99 7.96 18.54 7.69
CA ALA A 99 8.99 18.08 6.76
C ALA A 99 9.64 19.23 5.94
N ILE A 100 9.31 20.50 6.25
CA ILE A 100 9.76 21.73 5.59
C ILE A 100 10.49 22.62 6.59
#